data_AF-A0A7C9P794-F1
#
_entry.id   AF-A0A7C9P794-F1
#
_cell.length_a   1.000
_cell.length_b   1.000
_cell.length_c   1.000
_cell.angle_alpha   90.00
_cell.angle_beta   90.00
_cell.angle_gamma   90.00
#
_symmetry.space_group_name_H-M   'P 1'
#
loop_
_entity.id
_entity.type
_entity.pdbx_description
1 polymer ?
#
loop_
_entity_poly.entity_id
_entity_poly.type
_entity_poly.pdbx_seq_one_letter_code
_entity_poly.pdbx_strand_id
1 'polypeptide(L)'
;MTTFIRKPLSLALLAAFSAGYYGMASGALLNLSQTPLFVTTSQKANVLLIYSNSNAMDEDATGMAVGSDNINSKSEISRTAARSLVTNYTGQINMGLMAYQQTGVAHDWLNPSTYDASYDPAHYDPTWTGARDSTTKKKFKIPNPTSPNAVGLCTTAGGTKVDCIYYNVNLPYYSGNPAGNSFCYSSTTGTSGYASFSGDHVTYACYSTKTGTSNAAPASAGSGYGGFLFNGTFGPTESDYAQAIDDFGQRLTSYDVGPTWFSNTSPGKGFLHIPVANLDAAQAGKLNTKLATSVVPTLVGGVWNDNPTNITGGNTATNPNAPLQNAGLSPITGTFMTAKDYYDGATTNFGTAQGGAQTAPANSCGKDFVVFLTNGLP
;
A
#
# COMPACT_ATOMS: atom_id res chain seq x y z
N MET A 1 39.24 11.91 -70.71
CA MET A 1 38.55 10.62 -70.48
C MET A 1 38.51 10.43 -68.97
N THR A 2 37.40 10.36 -68.27
CA THR A 2 36.03 9.98 -68.63
C THR A 2 35.06 10.69 -67.70
N THR A 3 34.05 11.28 -68.32
CA THR A 3 32.86 11.94 -67.80
C THR A 3 31.92 10.96 -67.07
N PHE A 4 31.28 11.39 -65.97
CA PHE A 4 30.07 10.74 -65.46
C PHE A 4 28.82 11.58 -65.74
N ILE A 5 27.87 10.92 -66.37
CA ILE A 5 26.66 11.41 -67.02
C ILE A 5 25.46 11.37 -66.05
N ARG A 6 24.51 12.30 -66.21
CA ARG A 6 23.24 12.39 -65.49
C ARG A 6 22.11 11.56 -66.15
N LYS A 7 21.29 10.92 -65.29
CA LYS A 7 19.82 10.63 -65.37
C LYS A 7 19.34 9.59 -66.44
N PRO A 8 18.15 8.93 -66.31
CA PRO A 8 16.93 9.36 -65.62
C PRO A 8 16.10 8.31 -64.82
N LEU A 9 15.03 8.86 -64.23
CA LEU A 9 13.85 8.32 -63.56
C LEU A 9 13.05 7.27 -64.38
N SER A 10 12.45 6.28 -63.69
CA SER A 10 11.12 5.68 -63.96
C SER A 10 10.74 4.87 -62.71
N LEU A 11 9.86 5.32 -61.80
CA LEU A 11 8.40 5.51 -61.83
C LEU A 11 7.58 4.21 -61.99
N ALA A 12 6.60 4.06 -61.09
CA ALA A 12 5.59 3.01 -60.88
C ALA A 12 6.04 1.81 -60.03
N LEU A 13 5.32 1.33 -59.01
CA LEU A 13 3.90 1.50 -58.69
C LEU A 13 3.62 1.32 -57.18
N LEU A 14 2.68 2.11 -56.70
CA LEU A 14 1.93 2.03 -55.44
C LEU A 14 1.55 0.61 -54.99
N ALA A 15 1.67 0.36 -53.69
CA ALA A 15 0.61 -0.31 -52.93
C ALA A 15 0.50 0.36 -51.55
N ALA A 16 -0.62 1.05 -51.36
CA ALA A 16 -1.01 1.67 -50.10
C ALA A 16 -1.42 0.60 -49.08
N PHE A 17 -0.96 0.71 -47.84
CA PHE A 17 -1.81 0.47 -46.68
C PHE A 17 -1.47 1.48 -45.59
N SER A 18 -2.47 2.28 -45.29
CA SER A 18 -2.53 3.36 -44.33
C SER A 18 -2.61 2.86 -42.88
N ALA A 19 -1.93 3.61 -42.02
CA ALA A 19 -2.33 4.02 -40.68
C ALA A 19 -2.64 2.93 -39.62
N GLY A 20 -1.69 2.81 -38.70
CA GLY A 20 -1.89 2.35 -37.32
C GLY A 20 -0.79 2.95 -36.45
N TYR A 21 -0.95 4.23 -36.09
CA TYR A 21 -0.05 4.94 -35.18
C TYR A 21 -0.02 4.23 -33.82
N TYR A 22 1.05 3.50 -33.53
CA TYR A 22 1.41 3.20 -32.15
C TYR A 22 1.96 4.49 -31.55
N GLY A 23 1.12 5.17 -30.77
CA GLY A 23 1.55 6.24 -29.89
C GLY A 23 2.50 5.66 -28.85
N MET A 24 3.80 5.69 -29.15
CA MET A 24 4.80 5.67 -28.10
C MET A 24 4.64 7.00 -27.36
N ALA A 25 4.06 6.93 -26.16
CA ALA A 25 4.15 8.04 -25.23
C ALA A 25 5.63 8.24 -24.90
N SER A 26 6.29 9.18 -25.60
CA SER A 26 7.54 9.72 -25.09
C SER A 26 7.19 10.37 -23.77
N GLY A 27 7.72 9.85 -22.66
CA GLY A 27 7.67 10.56 -21.39
C GLY A 27 8.13 11.99 -21.65
N ALA A 28 7.26 12.97 -21.34
CA ALA A 28 7.66 14.36 -21.42
C ALA A 28 8.96 14.47 -20.60
N LEU A 29 10.04 14.92 -21.25
CA LEU A 29 11.23 15.32 -20.54
C LEU A 29 10.77 16.36 -19.52
N LEU A 30 10.74 15.97 -18.25
CA LEU A 30 10.50 16.88 -17.15
C LEU A 30 11.68 17.85 -17.21
N ASN A 31 11.46 19.02 -17.79
CA ASN A 31 12.46 20.07 -17.87
C ASN A 31 12.53 20.69 -16.46
N LEU A 32 13.10 19.92 -15.54
CA LEU A 32 13.41 20.36 -14.19
C LEU A 32 14.37 21.54 -14.34
N SER A 33 14.03 22.68 -13.73
CA SER A 33 14.91 23.84 -13.71
C SER A 33 16.30 23.39 -13.22
N GLN A 34 17.30 23.55 -14.10
CA GLN A 34 18.72 23.37 -13.77
C GLN A 34 19.22 24.45 -12.80
N THR A 35 18.41 25.49 -12.59
CA THR A 35 18.66 26.54 -11.61
C THR A 35 18.02 26.11 -10.29
N PRO A 36 18.80 25.93 -9.21
CA PRO A 36 18.24 25.73 -7.88
C PRO A 36 17.30 26.88 -7.53
N LEU A 37 16.17 26.56 -6.90
CA LEU A 37 15.06 27.50 -6.63
C LEU A 37 15.49 28.76 -5.84
N PHE A 38 16.63 28.71 -5.15
CA PHE A 38 17.20 29.79 -4.35
C PHE A 38 18.10 30.78 -5.12
N VAL A 39 18.38 30.55 -6.41
CA VAL A 39 19.32 31.40 -7.17
C VAL A 39 18.65 32.69 -7.68
N THR A 40 17.31 32.79 -7.67
CA THR A 40 16.58 33.97 -8.18
C THR A 40 15.89 34.79 -7.09
N THR A 41 15.75 34.28 -5.86
CA THR A 41 15.21 35.02 -4.70
C THR A 41 15.94 34.59 -3.42
N SER A 42 16.34 35.54 -2.55
CA SER A 42 16.96 35.22 -1.25
C SER A 42 16.01 34.53 -0.25
N GLN A 43 14.74 34.38 -0.64
CA GLN A 43 13.71 33.80 0.20
C GLN A 43 13.57 32.29 -0.08
N LYS A 44 13.33 31.52 0.98
CA LYS A 44 13.25 30.04 0.97
C LYS A 44 11.86 29.58 0.54
N ALA A 45 11.75 28.58 -0.32
CA ALA A 45 10.44 28.05 -0.68
C ALA A 45 9.74 27.34 0.50
N ASN A 46 8.41 27.44 0.55
CA ASN A 46 7.58 26.70 1.48
C ASN A 46 7.19 25.35 0.88
N VAL A 47 7.55 24.26 1.57
CA VAL A 47 7.24 22.90 1.15
C VAL A 47 6.48 22.18 2.27
N LEU A 48 5.31 21.66 1.95
CA LEU A 48 4.54 20.80 2.84
C LEU A 48 4.67 19.36 2.34
N LEU A 49 5.30 18.50 3.15
CA LEU A 49 5.24 17.07 2.93
C LEU A 49 3.86 16.57 3.34
N ILE A 50 3.15 15.89 2.43
CA ILE A 50 1.95 15.11 2.76
C ILE A 50 2.36 13.64 2.76
N TYR A 51 2.27 13.01 3.92
CA TYR A 51 2.63 11.61 4.11
C TYR A 51 1.37 10.74 4.19
N SER A 52 1.26 9.75 3.32
CA SER A 52 0.22 8.73 3.43
C SER A 52 0.45 7.87 4.67
N ASN A 53 -0.49 7.87 5.61
CA ASN A 53 -0.43 7.07 6.85
C ASN A 53 -1.68 6.17 6.99
N SER A 54 -2.21 5.68 5.87
CA SER A 54 -3.34 4.77 5.84
C SER A 54 -2.94 3.32 6.12
N ASN A 55 -3.92 2.42 6.26
CA ASN A 55 -3.71 0.98 6.48
C ASN A 55 -2.86 0.34 5.35
N ALA A 56 -3.03 0.76 4.10
CA ALA A 56 -2.27 0.22 2.97
C ALA A 56 -0.75 0.44 3.06
N MET A 57 -0.26 1.26 4.00
CA MET A 57 1.16 1.45 4.25
C MET A 57 1.83 0.26 4.96
N ASP A 58 1.04 -0.68 5.47
CA ASP A 58 1.50 -1.94 6.07
C ASP A 58 1.91 -2.98 5.02
N GLU A 59 1.68 -2.69 3.75
CA GLU A 59 1.99 -3.57 2.62
C GLU A 59 3.40 -3.33 2.09
N ASP A 60 3.98 -4.33 1.45
CA ASP A 60 5.13 -4.15 0.56
C ASP A 60 4.70 -3.65 -0.83
N ALA A 61 5.66 -3.45 -1.73
CA ALA A 61 5.39 -2.97 -3.09
C ALA A 61 4.52 -3.91 -3.94
N THR A 62 4.30 -5.16 -3.52
CA THR A 62 3.45 -6.14 -4.20
C THR A 62 2.01 -6.16 -3.68
N GLY A 63 1.73 -5.42 -2.59
CA GLY A 63 0.44 -5.41 -1.90
C GLY A 63 0.34 -6.42 -0.75
N MET A 64 1.39 -7.20 -0.51
CA MET A 64 1.41 -8.19 0.57
C MET A 64 1.61 -7.50 1.91
N ALA A 65 0.82 -7.88 2.91
CA ALA A 65 0.99 -7.39 4.28
C ALA A 65 2.35 -7.80 4.86
N VAL A 66 3.11 -6.85 5.36
CA VAL A 66 4.43 -7.06 5.97
C VAL A 66 4.64 -6.31 7.29
N GLY A 67 3.76 -5.36 7.62
CA GLY A 67 3.80 -4.55 8.83
C GLY A 67 4.46 -3.18 8.60
N SER A 68 3.92 -2.14 9.25
CA SER A 68 4.39 -0.75 9.08
C SER A 68 5.84 -0.48 9.46
N ASP A 69 6.43 -1.30 10.31
CA ASP A 69 7.80 -1.19 10.81
C ASP A 69 8.79 -2.05 10.00
N ASN A 70 8.28 -2.86 9.06
CA ASN A 70 9.09 -3.67 8.18
C ASN A 70 9.80 -2.79 7.14
N ILE A 71 11.11 -3.01 6.95
CA ILE A 71 11.93 -2.24 5.99
C ILE A 71 11.43 -2.32 4.53
N ASN A 72 10.72 -3.39 4.18
CA ASN A 72 10.16 -3.58 2.84
C ASN A 72 8.76 -2.99 2.69
N SER A 73 8.15 -2.49 3.78
CA SER A 73 6.83 -1.87 3.73
C SER A 73 6.88 -0.54 2.95
N LYS A 74 5.76 -0.22 2.32
CA LYS A 74 5.51 1.10 1.72
C LYS A 74 5.73 2.21 2.73
N SER A 75 5.45 1.97 4.01
CA SER A 75 5.75 2.92 5.08
C SER A 75 7.23 3.21 5.22
N GLU A 76 8.07 2.22 5.52
CA GLU A 76 9.49 2.47 5.75
C GLU A 76 10.24 2.92 4.50
N ILE A 77 9.81 2.48 3.31
CA ILE A 77 10.30 3.01 2.04
C ILE A 77 9.97 4.51 1.92
N SER A 78 8.72 4.90 2.17
CA SER A 78 8.28 6.30 2.11
C SER A 78 8.95 7.17 3.17
N ARG A 79 9.15 6.66 4.38
CA ARG A 79 9.89 7.35 5.44
C ARG A 79 11.34 7.56 5.07
N THR A 80 11.98 6.57 4.45
CA THR A 80 13.36 6.69 3.97
C THR A 80 13.48 7.79 2.92
N ALA A 81 12.55 7.85 1.96
CA ALA A 81 12.49 8.95 1.01
C ALA A 81 12.27 10.31 1.69
N ALA A 82 11.31 10.40 2.62
CA ALA A 82 11.01 11.63 3.35
C ALA A 82 12.20 12.15 4.17
N ARG A 83 12.87 11.27 4.94
CA ARG A 83 14.07 11.62 5.72
C ARG A 83 15.24 12.04 4.82
N SER A 84 15.34 11.48 3.62
CA SER A 84 16.32 11.89 2.61
C SER A 84 16.04 13.32 2.11
N LEU A 85 14.77 13.68 1.89
CA LEU A 85 14.38 15.06 1.56
C LEU A 85 14.72 16.03 2.70
N VAL A 86 14.40 15.67 3.95
CA VAL A 86 14.77 16.47 5.13
C VAL A 86 16.28 16.70 5.18
N THR A 87 17.07 15.64 5.05
CA THR A 87 18.54 15.70 5.12
C THR A 87 19.11 16.57 3.99
N ASN A 88 18.68 16.34 2.74
CA ASN A 88 19.25 16.99 1.57
C ASN A 88 18.91 18.48 1.48
N TYR A 89 17.76 18.90 2.01
CA TYR A 89 17.29 20.28 1.92
C TYR A 89 17.39 21.07 3.23
N THR A 90 17.98 20.49 4.27
CA THR A 90 18.27 21.24 5.51
C THR A 90 19.13 22.47 5.20
N GLY A 91 18.70 23.61 5.74
CA GLY A 91 19.29 24.93 5.50
C GLY A 91 18.79 25.63 4.23
N GLN A 92 18.11 24.94 3.31
CA GLN A 92 17.81 25.44 1.96
C GLN A 92 16.35 25.87 1.76
N ILE A 93 15.40 25.28 2.48
CA ILE A 93 13.95 25.54 2.31
C ILE A 93 13.23 25.69 3.66
N ASN A 94 11.96 26.08 3.61
CA ASN A 94 11.03 25.89 4.71
C ASN A 94 10.26 24.57 4.49
N MET A 95 10.10 23.77 5.54
CA MET A 95 9.44 22.47 5.43
C MET A 95 8.49 22.20 6.60
N GLY A 96 7.32 21.64 6.28
CA GLY A 96 6.33 21.13 7.24
C GLY A 96 5.90 19.72 6.89
N LEU A 97 5.07 19.12 7.74
CA LEU A 97 4.53 17.77 7.59
C LEU A 97 3.05 17.72 7.93
N MET A 98 2.28 17.18 7.00
CA MET A 98 0.89 16.80 7.14
C MET A 98 0.76 15.30 6.84
N ALA A 99 -0.21 14.65 7.49
CA ALA A 99 -0.62 13.29 7.15
C ALA A 99 -2.16 13.23 7.08
N TYR A 100 -2.75 12.08 6.79
CA TYR A 100 -4.19 11.94 6.90
C TYR A 100 -4.61 12.05 8.37
N GLN A 101 -5.70 12.76 8.59
CA GLN A 101 -6.32 12.80 9.90
C GLN A 101 -6.83 11.40 10.24
N GLN A 102 -6.55 10.94 11.46
CA GLN A 102 -6.96 9.63 11.94
C GLN A 102 -8.02 9.77 13.04
N THR A 103 -8.88 8.77 13.15
CA THR A 103 -9.86 8.62 14.24
C THR A 103 -10.06 7.15 14.54
N GLY A 104 -10.42 6.84 15.79
CA GLY A 104 -10.71 5.47 16.21
C GLY A 104 -9.55 4.49 15.99
N VAL A 105 -8.30 4.97 16.08
CA VAL A 105 -7.12 4.12 15.93
C VAL A 105 -7.04 3.16 17.11
N ALA A 106 -6.92 1.87 16.82
CA ALA A 106 -6.77 0.80 17.79
C ALA A 106 -5.65 -0.15 17.36
N HIS A 107 -5.17 -0.98 18.29
CA HIS A 107 -4.32 -2.12 17.94
C HIS A 107 -5.15 -3.19 17.22
N ASP A 108 -4.50 -3.89 16.31
CA ASP A 108 -5.08 -5.02 15.59
C ASP A 108 -3.97 -6.02 15.22
N TRP A 109 -4.35 -7.15 14.63
CA TRP A 109 -3.41 -8.13 14.09
C TRP A 109 -3.45 -8.16 12.58
N LEU A 110 -2.29 -7.98 11.95
CA LEU A 110 -2.10 -7.96 10.51
C LEU A 110 -1.83 -9.37 9.99
N ASN A 111 -2.48 -9.69 8.87
CA ASN A 111 -2.29 -10.91 8.11
C ASN A 111 -2.30 -10.57 6.61
N PRO A 112 -1.56 -11.27 5.75
CA PRO A 112 -1.80 -11.28 4.32
C PRO A 112 -2.91 -12.31 4.01
N SER A 113 -3.70 -12.05 2.98
CA SER A 113 -4.75 -12.95 2.52
C SER A 113 -4.67 -13.14 1.02
N THR A 114 -4.45 -14.38 0.58
CA THR A 114 -4.48 -14.73 -0.84
C THR A 114 -5.92 -14.99 -1.27
N TYR A 115 -6.37 -14.33 -2.34
CA TYR A 115 -7.73 -14.47 -2.84
C TYR A 115 -7.82 -15.48 -3.98
N ASP A 116 -8.98 -16.14 -4.06
CA ASP A 116 -9.26 -17.26 -4.96
C ASP A 116 -8.06 -18.21 -5.12
N ALA A 117 -7.51 -18.64 -3.98
CA ALA A 117 -6.32 -19.45 -3.93
C ALA A 117 -6.55 -20.82 -4.59
N SER A 118 -5.48 -21.38 -5.16
CA SER A 118 -5.46 -22.74 -5.66
C SER A 118 -4.35 -23.55 -5.02
N TYR A 119 -4.58 -24.84 -4.85
CA TYR A 119 -3.60 -25.82 -4.36
C TYR A 119 -3.07 -26.72 -5.49
N ASP A 120 -3.61 -26.60 -6.70
CA ASP A 120 -3.25 -27.43 -7.86
C ASP A 120 -2.02 -26.85 -8.59
N PRO A 121 -0.90 -27.58 -8.64
CA PRO A 121 0.30 -27.16 -9.39
C PRO A 121 0.06 -26.86 -10.85
N ALA A 122 -0.93 -27.48 -11.49
CA ALA A 122 -1.26 -27.24 -12.89
C ALA A 122 -1.77 -25.81 -13.13
N HIS A 123 -2.22 -25.12 -12.09
CA HIS A 123 -2.68 -23.75 -12.19
C HIS A 123 -1.54 -22.71 -12.16
N TYR A 124 -0.31 -23.10 -11.82
CA TYR A 124 0.80 -22.16 -11.79
C TYR A 124 1.26 -21.74 -13.18
N ASP A 125 1.22 -20.44 -13.46
CA ASP A 125 1.73 -19.85 -14.70
C ASP A 125 2.40 -18.51 -14.38
N PRO A 126 3.73 -18.48 -14.17
CA PRO A 126 4.44 -17.25 -13.81
C PRO A 126 4.41 -16.16 -14.88
N THR A 127 4.01 -16.52 -16.11
CA THR A 127 3.90 -15.60 -17.24
C THR A 127 2.49 -15.05 -17.42
N TRP A 128 1.54 -15.46 -16.59
CA TRP A 128 0.15 -15.01 -16.65
C TRP A 128 0.04 -13.49 -16.48
N THR A 129 -0.68 -12.85 -17.41
CA THR A 129 -1.03 -11.41 -17.38
C THR A 129 -2.52 -11.17 -17.60
N GLY A 130 -3.33 -12.23 -17.58
CA GLY A 130 -4.78 -12.13 -17.81
C GLY A 130 -5.56 -11.79 -16.55
N ALA A 131 -6.84 -12.16 -16.53
CA ALA A 131 -7.76 -11.83 -15.45
C ALA A 131 -7.29 -12.36 -14.09
N ARG A 132 -7.49 -11.55 -13.03
CA ARG A 132 -7.07 -11.87 -11.66
C ARG A 132 -7.84 -13.05 -11.07
N ASP A 133 -9.09 -13.23 -11.49
CA ASP A 133 -10.03 -14.28 -11.08
C ASP A 133 -9.95 -15.55 -11.92
N SER A 134 -8.87 -15.73 -12.70
CA SER A 134 -8.72 -16.93 -13.50
C SER A 134 -8.77 -18.20 -12.64
N THR A 135 -9.70 -19.09 -12.96
CA THR A 135 -9.94 -20.35 -12.27
C THR A 135 -8.84 -21.39 -12.49
N THR A 136 -8.01 -21.21 -13.53
CA THR A 136 -7.00 -22.18 -13.96
C THR A 136 -5.59 -21.61 -14.10
N LYS A 137 -5.40 -20.29 -13.92
CA LYS A 137 -4.10 -19.63 -14.09
C LYS A 137 -3.81 -18.69 -12.92
N LYS A 138 -2.74 -18.99 -12.19
CA LYS A 138 -2.27 -18.28 -11.01
C LYS A 138 -0.80 -17.92 -11.20
N LYS A 139 -0.48 -16.63 -11.14
CA LYS A 139 0.85 -16.08 -11.40
C LYS A 139 1.82 -16.32 -10.27
N PHE A 140 1.34 -16.18 -9.04
CA PHE A 140 2.16 -16.18 -7.84
C PHE A 140 2.00 -17.48 -7.07
N LYS A 141 3.00 -17.78 -6.24
CA LYS A 141 2.96 -18.92 -5.32
C LYS A 141 3.70 -18.62 -4.02
N ILE A 142 3.20 -19.18 -2.93
CA ILE A 142 3.84 -19.17 -1.61
C ILE A 142 3.89 -20.59 -1.04
N PRO A 143 4.85 -20.90 -0.15
CA PRO A 143 4.85 -22.18 0.57
C PRO A 143 3.60 -22.33 1.43
N ASN A 144 2.98 -23.51 1.40
CA ASN A 144 1.89 -23.86 2.30
C ASN A 144 2.47 -24.25 3.67
N PRO A 145 2.22 -23.45 4.73
CA PRO A 145 2.83 -23.68 6.05
C PRO A 145 2.33 -24.95 6.75
N THR A 146 1.21 -25.53 6.29
CA THR A 146 0.61 -26.74 6.88
C THR A 146 0.82 -27.99 6.06
N SER A 147 1.52 -27.89 4.91
CA SER A 147 1.80 -29.04 4.08
C SER A 147 2.86 -29.94 4.73
N PRO A 148 2.58 -31.24 4.91
CA PRO A 148 3.57 -32.21 5.37
C PRO A 148 4.49 -32.71 4.25
N ASN A 149 4.30 -32.25 3.00
CA ASN A 149 4.97 -32.81 1.83
C ASN A 149 6.40 -32.29 1.67
N ALA A 150 7.37 -33.02 2.24
CA ALA A 150 8.80 -32.71 2.19
C ALA A 150 9.44 -32.74 0.78
N VAL A 151 8.68 -33.05 -0.28
CA VAL A 151 9.14 -33.02 -1.68
C VAL A 151 8.29 -32.10 -2.56
N GLY A 152 7.54 -31.16 -1.95
CA GLY A 152 6.71 -30.21 -2.68
C GLY A 152 7.48 -29.15 -3.49
N LEU A 153 6.74 -28.36 -4.25
CA LEU A 153 7.28 -27.43 -5.26
C LEU A 153 7.66 -26.04 -4.71
N CYS A 154 7.35 -25.76 -3.45
CA CYS A 154 7.68 -24.51 -2.76
C CYS A 154 8.72 -24.76 -1.66
N THR A 155 9.42 -23.69 -1.27
CA THR A 155 10.44 -23.74 -0.22
C THR A 155 10.07 -22.71 0.83
N THR A 156 9.99 -23.12 2.09
CA THR A 156 9.82 -22.21 3.23
C THR A 156 11.08 -21.35 3.41
N ALA A 157 10.98 -20.28 4.20
CA ALA A 157 12.14 -19.47 4.57
C ALA A 157 13.24 -20.29 5.27
N GLY A 158 12.88 -21.37 5.97
CA GLY A 158 13.80 -22.30 6.61
C GLY A 158 14.43 -23.35 5.67
N GLY A 159 14.16 -23.30 4.37
CA GLY A 159 14.72 -24.23 3.38
C GLY A 159 13.94 -25.54 3.18
N THR A 160 12.91 -25.80 3.98
CA THR A 160 12.08 -27.01 3.86
C THR A 160 11.18 -26.94 2.63
N LYS A 161 11.14 -28.03 1.85
CA LYS A 161 10.22 -28.18 0.71
C LYS A 161 8.82 -28.53 1.19
N VAL A 162 7.80 -27.91 0.58
CA VAL A 162 6.37 -28.04 0.92
C VAL A 162 5.51 -27.86 -0.33
N ASP A 163 4.23 -28.26 -0.26
CA ASP A 163 3.25 -27.88 -1.29
C ASP A 163 3.12 -26.35 -1.37
N CYS A 164 2.61 -25.87 -2.50
CA CYS A 164 2.40 -24.45 -2.74
C CYS A 164 0.93 -24.05 -2.57
N ILE A 165 0.72 -22.76 -2.30
CA ILE A 165 -0.55 -22.06 -2.49
C ILE A 165 -0.33 -21.11 -3.67
N TYR A 166 -1.21 -21.16 -4.66
CA TYR A 166 -1.13 -20.40 -5.90
C TYR A 166 -2.22 -19.33 -5.94
N TYR A 167 -1.88 -18.11 -6.34
CA TYR A 167 -2.81 -16.97 -6.31
C TYR A 167 -2.46 -15.90 -7.36
N ASN A 168 -3.37 -14.95 -7.54
CA ASN A 168 -3.15 -13.73 -8.34
C ASN A 168 -3.24 -12.44 -7.52
N VAL A 169 -3.96 -12.47 -6.39
CA VAL A 169 -4.15 -11.34 -5.49
C VAL A 169 -3.77 -11.75 -4.07
N ASN A 170 -3.00 -10.91 -3.40
CA ASN A 170 -2.69 -11.03 -1.98
C ASN A 170 -2.73 -9.64 -1.36
N LEU A 171 -3.64 -9.43 -0.41
CA LEU A 171 -3.88 -8.14 0.23
C LEU A 171 -4.05 -8.30 1.74
N PRO A 172 -3.92 -7.21 2.53
CA PRO A 172 -4.04 -7.28 3.97
C PRO A 172 -5.42 -7.73 4.47
N TYR A 173 -5.41 -8.40 5.61
CA TYR A 173 -6.54 -8.77 6.43
C TYR A 173 -6.21 -8.47 7.89
N TYR A 174 -7.15 -7.84 8.60
CA TYR A 174 -6.97 -7.40 10.00
C TYR A 174 -7.91 -8.19 10.92
N SER A 175 -7.40 -8.62 12.07
CA SER A 175 -8.12 -9.44 13.04
C SER A 175 -7.72 -9.13 14.47
N GLY A 176 -8.66 -9.00 15.40
CA GLY A 176 -8.32 -8.51 16.76
C GLY A 176 -7.35 -9.37 17.59
N ASN A 177 -7.01 -10.58 17.13
CA ASN A 177 -6.02 -11.47 17.73
C ASN A 177 -5.25 -12.23 16.64
N PRO A 178 -4.08 -12.85 16.97
CA PRO A 178 -3.42 -13.81 16.10
C PRO A 178 -4.38 -14.93 15.70
N ALA A 179 -4.53 -15.15 14.39
CA ALA A 179 -5.43 -16.15 13.84
C ALA A 179 -4.70 -17.46 13.51
N GLY A 180 -3.37 -17.44 13.49
CA GLY A 180 -2.57 -18.53 12.96
C GLY A 180 -2.77 -18.68 11.46
N ASN A 181 -2.52 -19.90 10.96
CA ASN A 181 -2.85 -20.22 9.57
C ASN A 181 -4.37 -20.41 9.44
N SER A 182 -4.96 -19.81 8.41
CA SER A 182 -6.37 -20.02 8.08
C SER A 182 -6.52 -20.37 6.61
N PHE A 183 -7.32 -21.40 6.35
CA PHE A 183 -7.71 -21.87 5.02
C PHE A 183 -9.22 -21.86 4.95
N CYS A 184 -9.76 -20.89 4.23
CA CYS A 184 -11.19 -20.65 4.16
C CYS A 184 -11.75 -21.14 2.82
N TYR A 185 -12.97 -21.66 2.87
CA TYR A 185 -13.70 -22.11 1.70
C TYR A 185 -15.14 -21.58 1.75
N SER A 186 -15.59 -20.98 0.65
CA SER A 186 -16.98 -20.60 0.45
C SER A 186 -17.69 -21.63 -0.42
N SER A 187 -18.82 -22.15 0.08
CA SER A 187 -19.74 -22.97 -0.72
C SER A 187 -20.72 -22.14 -1.53
N THR A 188 -20.81 -20.83 -1.26
CA THR A 188 -21.74 -19.93 -1.94
C THR A 188 -21.25 -19.66 -3.35
N THR A 189 -22.04 -20.04 -4.34
CA THR A 189 -21.83 -19.70 -5.74
C THR A 189 -22.87 -18.65 -6.14
N GLY A 190 -22.43 -17.52 -6.71
CA GLY A 190 -23.31 -16.40 -7.07
C GLY A 190 -22.76 -15.60 -8.26
N THR A 191 -23.44 -14.50 -8.59
CA THR A 191 -22.98 -13.50 -9.56
C THR A 191 -22.91 -12.15 -8.84
N SER A 192 -21.72 -11.64 -8.59
CA SER A 192 -21.51 -10.29 -8.07
C SER A 192 -21.87 -9.26 -9.13
N GLY A 193 -22.35 -8.09 -8.67
CA GLY A 193 -22.58 -6.92 -9.52
C GLY A 193 -21.28 -6.23 -9.96
N TYR A 194 -20.12 -6.75 -9.54
CA TYR A 194 -18.80 -6.16 -9.71
C TYR A 194 -17.84 -7.19 -10.28
N ALA A 195 -16.97 -6.77 -11.20
CA ALA A 195 -16.15 -7.64 -12.03
C ALA A 195 -14.87 -8.18 -11.33
N SER A 196 -14.90 -8.42 -10.02
CA SER A 196 -13.71 -8.79 -9.25
C SER A 196 -13.40 -10.28 -9.34
N PHE A 197 -14.36 -11.14 -8.98
CA PHE A 197 -14.34 -12.59 -9.14
C PHE A 197 -15.76 -13.11 -9.47
N SER A 198 -15.88 -14.14 -10.31
CA SER A 198 -17.19 -14.77 -10.58
C SER A 198 -17.71 -15.47 -9.31
N GLY A 199 -18.69 -14.88 -8.63
CA GLY A 199 -19.19 -15.40 -7.35
C GLY A 199 -19.94 -14.33 -6.56
N ASP A 200 -20.57 -14.75 -5.46
CA ASP A 200 -20.91 -13.86 -4.34
C ASP A 200 -20.50 -14.60 -3.07
N HIS A 201 -19.19 -14.74 -2.91
CA HIS A 201 -18.56 -15.50 -1.83
C HIS A 201 -18.57 -14.66 -0.56
N VAL A 202 -19.73 -14.62 0.09
CA VAL A 202 -19.90 -13.80 1.30
C VAL A 202 -19.53 -14.56 2.57
N THR A 203 -19.75 -15.88 2.60
CA THR A 203 -19.61 -16.71 3.80
C THR A 203 -18.58 -17.81 3.60
N TYR A 204 -17.69 -17.96 4.58
CA TYR A 204 -16.59 -18.91 4.53
C TYR A 204 -16.58 -19.83 5.76
N ALA A 205 -16.28 -21.10 5.53
CA ALA A 205 -15.84 -22.03 6.56
C ALA A 205 -14.31 -22.07 6.57
N CYS A 206 -13.71 -21.73 7.72
CA CYS A 206 -12.27 -21.61 7.87
C CYS A 206 -11.67 -22.74 8.73
N TYR A 207 -10.49 -23.17 8.34
CA TYR A 207 -9.78 -24.33 8.89
C TYR A 207 -8.33 -23.98 9.16
N SER A 208 -7.74 -24.55 10.20
CA SER A 208 -6.33 -24.32 10.58
C SER A 208 -5.33 -25.03 9.68
N THR A 209 -5.78 -26.03 8.93
CA THR A 209 -4.91 -26.83 8.06
C THR A 209 -5.53 -27.07 6.70
N LYS A 210 -4.67 -27.06 5.67
CA LYS A 210 -4.97 -27.53 4.33
C LYS A 210 -3.78 -28.26 3.76
N THR A 211 -3.93 -29.56 3.53
CA THR A 211 -2.86 -30.42 3.00
C THR A 211 -3.14 -30.86 1.56
N GLY A 212 -2.09 -31.33 0.89
CA GLY A 212 -2.14 -31.82 -0.48
C GLY A 212 -2.47 -30.75 -1.51
N THR A 213 -2.62 -31.20 -2.75
CA THR A 213 -2.73 -30.33 -3.94
C THR A 213 -4.16 -30.19 -4.48
N SER A 214 -5.14 -30.80 -3.82
CA SER A 214 -6.53 -30.78 -4.29
C SER A 214 -7.22 -29.45 -4.01
N ASN A 215 -7.99 -28.96 -4.98
CA ASN A 215 -8.94 -27.84 -4.83
C ASN A 215 -10.32 -28.31 -4.33
N ALA A 216 -10.50 -29.59 -4.00
CA ALA A 216 -11.80 -30.11 -3.58
C ALA A 216 -12.34 -29.41 -2.32
N ALA A 217 -13.68 -29.28 -2.26
CA ALA A 217 -14.37 -28.66 -1.14
C ALA A 217 -14.12 -29.42 0.17
N PRO A 218 -14.20 -28.76 1.34
CA PRO A 218 -14.19 -29.42 2.64
C PRO A 218 -15.18 -30.59 2.70
N ALA A 219 -14.84 -31.63 3.46
CA ALA A 219 -15.56 -32.92 3.54
C ALA A 219 -15.56 -33.78 2.25
N SER A 220 -15.03 -33.28 1.12
CA SER A 220 -14.75 -34.15 -0.04
C SER A 220 -13.54 -35.03 0.24
N ALA A 221 -13.55 -36.24 -0.31
CA ALA A 221 -12.42 -37.17 -0.24
C ALA A 221 -11.14 -36.50 -0.79
N GLY A 222 -10.05 -36.53 0.00
CA GLY A 222 -8.76 -35.95 -0.39
C GLY A 222 -8.72 -34.40 -0.40
N SER A 223 -9.72 -33.71 0.15
CA SER A 223 -9.73 -32.24 0.22
C SER A 223 -8.62 -31.67 1.10
N GLY A 224 -8.22 -32.41 2.15
CA GLY A 224 -7.10 -32.05 3.01
C GLY A 224 -7.35 -30.90 3.97
N TYR A 225 -8.58 -30.39 4.07
CA TYR A 225 -8.99 -29.42 5.10
C TYR A 225 -9.14 -30.11 6.46
N GLY A 226 -8.68 -29.46 7.53
CA GLY A 226 -8.76 -30.01 8.89
C GLY A 226 -8.65 -28.94 9.98
N GLY A 227 -9.13 -29.28 11.18
CA GLY A 227 -9.10 -28.38 12.33
C GLY A 227 -9.96 -27.13 12.11
N PHE A 228 -11.28 -27.32 12.05
CA PHE A 228 -12.26 -26.23 11.90
C PHE A 228 -12.01 -25.12 12.93
N LEU A 229 -12.05 -23.87 12.46
CA LEU A 229 -11.87 -22.68 13.27
C LEU A 229 -13.20 -21.98 13.52
N PHE A 230 -13.82 -21.47 12.45
CA PHE A 230 -15.08 -20.71 12.52
C PHE A 230 -15.78 -20.66 11.15
N ASN A 231 -17.02 -20.18 11.16
CA ASN A 231 -17.72 -19.68 9.98
C ASN A 231 -17.86 -18.17 10.09
N GLY A 232 -17.63 -17.44 9.01
CA GLY A 232 -17.68 -15.98 9.04
C GLY A 232 -17.70 -15.32 7.68
N THR A 233 -17.75 -14.00 7.69
CA THR A 233 -17.69 -13.15 6.51
C THR A 233 -16.44 -12.28 6.58
N PHE A 234 -15.91 -11.90 5.43
CA PHE A 234 -14.81 -10.94 5.33
C PHE A 234 -15.30 -9.67 4.66
N GLY A 235 -14.64 -8.54 4.93
CA GLY A 235 -14.96 -7.24 4.34
C GLY A 235 -13.73 -6.64 3.66
N PRO A 236 -13.93 -5.81 2.63
CA PRO A 236 -12.84 -5.20 1.89
C PRO A 236 -12.07 -4.21 2.77
N THR A 237 -10.75 -4.22 2.60
CA THR A 237 -9.83 -3.20 3.10
C THR A 237 -9.72 -2.05 2.11
N GLU A 238 -8.98 -1.02 2.50
CA GLU A 238 -8.64 0.10 1.62
C GLU A 238 -8.07 -0.35 0.26
N SER A 239 -7.16 -1.32 0.26
CA SER A 239 -6.50 -1.79 -0.95
C SER A 239 -7.42 -2.60 -1.86
N ASP A 240 -8.45 -3.22 -1.29
CA ASP A 240 -9.53 -3.87 -2.04
C ASP A 240 -10.38 -2.81 -2.75
N TYR A 241 -10.82 -1.76 -2.03
CA TYR A 241 -11.58 -0.66 -2.60
C TYR A 241 -10.82 0.04 -3.73
N ALA A 242 -9.52 0.31 -3.54
CA ALA A 242 -8.67 0.94 -4.55
C ALA A 242 -8.52 0.11 -5.83
N GLN A 243 -8.73 -1.21 -5.74
CA GLN A 243 -8.64 -2.13 -6.86
C GLN A 243 -9.99 -2.60 -7.40
N ALA A 244 -11.09 -2.04 -6.87
CA ALA A 244 -12.47 -2.45 -7.13
C ALA A 244 -12.70 -3.95 -6.86
N ILE A 245 -12.18 -4.44 -5.72
CA ILE A 245 -12.38 -5.80 -5.22
C ILE A 245 -13.41 -5.76 -4.10
N ASP A 246 -14.43 -6.61 -4.22
CA ASP A 246 -15.54 -6.74 -3.29
C ASP A 246 -15.94 -8.22 -3.05
N ASP A 247 -15.46 -9.15 -3.89
CA ASP A 247 -15.48 -10.59 -3.70
C ASP A 247 -14.04 -11.09 -3.55
N PHE A 248 -13.81 -12.12 -2.73
CA PHE A 248 -12.46 -12.65 -2.46
C PHE A 248 -12.23 -14.04 -3.08
N GLY A 249 -13.19 -14.54 -3.84
CA GLY A 249 -13.18 -15.85 -4.48
C GLY A 249 -13.52 -17.01 -3.55
N GLN A 250 -13.44 -18.22 -4.09
CA GLN A 250 -13.95 -19.41 -3.41
C GLN A 250 -13.06 -19.87 -2.25
N ARG A 251 -11.75 -19.57 -2.31
CA ARG A 251 -10.74 -20.06 -1.37
C ARG A 251 -9.87 -18.91 -0.92
N LEU A 252 -9.79 -18.70 0.39
CA LEU A 252 -8.86 -17.75 1.00
C LEU A 252 -7.81 -18.49 1.81
N THR A 253 -6.61 -17.93 1.85
CA THR A 253 -5.58 -18.39 2.79
C THR A 253 -4.94 -17.20 3.46
N SER A 254 -4.69 -17.29 4.76
CA SER A 254 -4.00 -16.26 5.52
C SER A 254 -3.08 -16.88 6.58
N TYR A 255 -2.13 -16.07 7.05
CA TYR A 255 -1.20 -16.42 8.13
C TYR A 255 -0.81 -15.16 8.92
N ASP A 256 -0.31 -15.34 10.13
CA ASP A 256 0.05 -14.22 11.00
C ASP A 256 1.28 -13.46 10.48
N VAL A 257 1.19 -12.13 10.40
CA VAL A 257 2.35 -11.22 10.27
C VAL A 257 2.70 -10.59 11.61
N GLY A 258 1.73 -9.96 12.28
CA GLY A 258 1.97 -9.40 13.61
C GLY A 258 1.08 -8.22 14.01
N PRO A 259 1.35 -7.62 15.18
CA PRO A 259 0.69 -6.40 15.65
C PRO A 259 0.73 -5.25 14.66
N THR A 260 -0.36 -4.49 14.56
CA THR A 260 -0.39 -3.24 13.81
C THR A 260 -1.36 -2.23 14.43
N TRP A 261 -1.31 -0.99 13.94
CA TRP A 261 -2.36 0.00 14.15
C TRP A 261 -3.42 -0.13 13.06
N PHE A 262 -4.68 0.06 13.43
CA PHE A 262 -5.78 -0.06 12.48
C PHE A 262 -6.89 0.96 12.77
N SER A 263 -7.53 1.40 11.70
CA SER A 263 -8.86 2.01 11.73
C SER A 263 -9.50 1.78 10.37
N ASN A 264 -10.76 1.36 10.33
CA ASN A 264 -11.48 1.22 9.07
C ASN A 264 -12.23 2.50 8.66
N THR A 265 -11.82 3.65 9.20
CA THR A 265 -12.45 4.94 8.96
C THR A 265 -11.40 6.05 8.89
N SER A 266 -11.74 7.14 8.20
CA SER A 266 -10.98 8.39 8.25
C SER A 266 -11.95 9.57 8.35
N PRO A 267 -11.63 10.63 9.13
CA PRO A 267 -12.44 11.86 9.19
C PRO A 267 -12.57 12.61 7.85
N GLY A 268 -11.76 12.25 6.85
CA GLY A 268 -11.87 12.81 5.50
C GLY A 268 -10.99 14.02 5.23
N LYS A 269 -10.09 14.41 6.15
CA LYS A 269 -9.23 15.60 6.04
C LYS A 269 -7.76 15.27 6.39
N GLY A 270 -6.87 16.25 6.23
CA GLY A 270 -5.47 16.15 6.67
C GLY A 270 -5.29 16.58 8.14
N PHE A 271 -4.19 16.18 8.77
CA PHE A 271 -3.74 16.69 10.05
C PHE A 271 -2.33 17.27 9.92
N LEU A 272 -2.16 18.55 10.25
CA LEU A 272 -0.88 19.22 10.25
C LEU A 272 -0.11 18.83 11.52
N HIS A 273 0.89 17.95 11.38
CA HIS A 273 1.73 17.54 12.50
C HIS A 273 2.80 18.58 12.80
N ILE A 274 3.49 19.06 11.77
CA ILE A 274 4.58 20.01 11.89
C ILE A 274 4.29 21.20 10.95
N PRO A 275 4.03 22.40 11.50
CA PRO A 275 3.86 23.60 10.67
C PRO A 275 5.11 23.89 9.84
N VAL A 276 4.92 24.47 8.66
CA VAL A 276 6.01 24.90 7.78
C VAL A 276 6.83 25.99 8.47
N ALA A 277 8.11 25.71 8.65
CA ALA A 277 9.09 26.64 9.20
C ALA A 277 10.45 26.42 8.51
N ASN A 278 11.41 27.32 8.75
CA ASN A 278 12.78 27.17 8.28
C ASN A 278 13.33 25.78 8.64
N LEU A 279 13.79 25.04 7.63
CA LEU A 279 14.33 23.70 7.83
C LEU A 279 15.76 23.80 8.39
N ASP A 280 15.89 24.09 9.67
CA ASP A 280 17.13 23.99 10.44
C ASP A 280 17.21 22.65 11.21
N ALA A 281 18.25 22.49 12.03
CA ALA A 281 18.45 21.28 12.82
C ALA A 281 17.28 21.00 13.79
N ALA A 282 16.64 22.03 14.35
CA ALA A 282 15.52 21.85 15.27
C ALA A 282 14.26 21.41 14.52
N GLN A 283 13.95 22.04 13.39
CA GLN A 283 12.84 21.66 12.54
C GLN A 283 13.03 20.26 11.93
N ALA A 284 14.25 19.95 11.47
CA ALA A 284 14.62 18.63 10.98
C ALA A 284 14.46 17.57 12.08
N GLY A 285 14.82 17.87 13.32
CA GLY A 285 14.57 17.01 14.48
C GLY A 285 13.09 16.67 14.65
N LYS A 286 12.19 17.66 14.60
CA LYS A 286 10.74 17.43 14.69
C LYS A 286 10.20 16.56 13.56
N LEU A 287 10.63 16.84 12.32
CA LEU A 287 10.25 16.05 11.14
C LEU A 287 10.75 14.61 11.26
N ASN A 288 12.02 14.43 11.64
CA ASN A 288 12.62 13.10 11.80
C ASN A 288 11.99 12.30 12.95
N THR A 289 11.50 12.94 14.01
CA THR A 289 10.72 12.25 15.05
C THR A 289 9.42 11.68 14.48
N LYS A 290 8.66 12.46 13.70
CA LYS A 290 7.42 11.98 13.07
C LYS A 290 7.68 10.95 11.96
N LEU A 291 8.80 11.08 11.25
CA LEU A 291 9.20 10.21 10.14
C LEU A 291 10.14 9.06 10.58
N ALA A 292 10.35 8.87 11.88
CA ALA A 292 11.08 7.72 12.40
C ALA A 292 10.31 6.43 12.10
N THR A 293 10.99 5.28 12.20
CA THR A 293 10.37 3.98 11.99
C THR A 293 9.09 3.83 12.80
N SER A 294 8.06 3.28 12.16
CA SER A 294 6.78 3.06 12.81
C SER A 294 6.97 2.28 14.11
N VAL A 295 6.31 2.73 15.19
CA VAL A 295 6.22 1.95 16.43
C VAL A 295 4.86 1.29 16.40
N VAL A 296 4.84 -0.05 16.29
CA VAL A 296 3.61 -0.85 16.35
C VAL A 296 3.32 -1.29 17.78
N PRO A 297 2.06 -1.64 18.12
CA PRO A 297 1.75 -2.29 19.38
C PRO A 297 2.52 -3.60 19.54
N THR A 298 2.53 -4.15 20.75
CA THR A 298 3.03 -5.52 20.99
C THR A 298 1.99 -6.34 21.73
N LEU A 299 1.98 -7.65 21.49
CA LEU A 299 1.10 -8.61 22.17
C LEU A 299 1.95 -9.67 22.87
N VAL A 300 1.89 -9.74 24.20
CA VAL A 300 2.61 -10.74 24.99
C VAL A 300 1.64 -11.39 25.96
N GLY A 301 1.48 -12.72 25.87
CA GLY A 301 0.58 -13.46 26.76
C GLY A 301 -0.88 -13.00 26.68
N GLY A 302 -1.33 -12.53 25.52
CA GLY A 302 -2.68 -11.99 25.34
C GLY A 302 -2.88 -10.56 25.85
N VAL A 303 -1.81 -9.89 26.31
CA VAL A 303 -1.86 -8.50 26.79
C VAL A 303 -1.25 -7.57 25.75
N TRP A 304 -2.05 -6.60 25.31
CA TRP A 304 -1.62 -5.55 24.39
C TRP A 304 -0.82 -4.47 25.13
N ASN A 305 0.27 -4.04 24.53
CA ASN A 305 1.02 -2.84 24.91
C ASN A 305 1.13 -1.91 23.70
N ASP A 306 0.33 -0.85 23.74
CA ASP A 306 0.19 0.19 22.73
C ASP A 306 1.38 1.18 22.72
N ASN A 307 2.24 1.15 23.75
CA ASN A 307 3.40 2.04 23.86
C ASN A 307 4.67 1.27 24.26
N PRO A 308 5.15 0.32 23.43
CA PRO A 308 6.24 -0.60 23.80
C PRO A 308 7.59 0.10 23.99
N THR A 309 7.76 1.30 23.44
CA THR A 309 8.98 2.10 23.55
C THR A 309 8.89 3.21 24.59
N ASN A 310 7.84 3.23 25.42
CA ASN A 310 7.62 4.20 26.50
C ASN A 310 7.67 5.67 26.05
N ILE A 311 7.08 5.98 24.89
CA ILE A 311 6.98 7.35 24.38
C ILE A 311 6.18 8.21 25.36
N THR A 312 6.73 9.37 25.74
CA THR A 312 6.05 10.32 26.62
C THR A 312 4.78 10.85 25.95
N GLY A 313 3.64 10.69 26.62
CA GLY A 313 2.31 11.01 26.05
C GLY A 313 1.69 9.87 25.22
N GLY A 314 2.34 8.70 25.15
CA GLY A 314 1.84 7.51 24.45
C GLY A 314 2.13 7.52 22.95
N ASN A 315 2.11 6.35 22.32
CA ASN A 315 2.14 6.27 20.87
C ASN A 315 0.72 6.52 20.33
N THR A 316 0.41 7.77 20.01
CA THR A 316 -0.92 8.17 19.53
C THR A 316 -0.79 9.01 18.27
N ALA A 317 -1.83 8.97 17.42
CA ALA A 317 -1.85 9.61 16.11
C ALA A 317 -1.34 11.06 16.13
N THR A 318 -1.73 11.83 17.14
CA THR A 318 -1.43 13.27 17.24
C THR A 318 -0.26 13.61 18.17
N ASN A 319 0.37 12.64 18.85
CA ASN A 319 1.49 12.94 19.75
C ASN A 319 2.69 13.47 18.93
N PRO A 320 3.21 14.68 19.25
CA PRO A 320 4.40 15.23 18.58
C PRO A 320 5.68 14.43 18.84
N ASN A 321 5.74 13.64 19.93
CA ASN A 321 6.90 12.84 20.30
C ASN A 321 6.89 11.42 19.71
N ALA A 322 5.80 11.02 19.04
CA ALA A 322 5.65 9.68 18.47
C ALA A 322 5.84 9.71 16.95
N PRO A 323 6.36 8.64 16.33
CA PRO A 323 6.27 8.46 14.88
C PRO A 323 4.82 8.53 14.37
N LEU A 324 4.62 8.70 13.08
CA LEU A 324 3.29 8.57 12.49
C LEU A 324 2.80 7.11 12.59
N GLN A 325 1.58 6.93 13.08
CA GLN A 325 0.89 5.63 13.01
C GLN A 325 0.34 5.42 11.61
N ASN A 326 0.41 4.20 11.07
CA ASN A 326 -0.32 3.84 9.87
C ASN A 326 -1.68 3.27 10.29
N ALA A 327 -2.76 3.98 10.00
CA ALA A 327 -4.12 3.56 10.30
C ALA A 327 -5.12 4.43 9.52
N GLY A 328 -6.29 3.87 9.20
CA GLY A 328 -7.34 4.60 8.49
C GLY A 328 -7.32 4.39 6.98
N LEU A 329 -8.27 5.02 6.30
CA LEU A 329 -8.36 5.11 4.85
C LEU A 329 -7.57 6.32 4.31
N SER A 330 -7.45 6.45 2.98
CA SER A 330 -6.75 7.55 2.29
C SER A 330 -7.68 8.67 1.80
N PRO A 331 -8.01 9.67 2.63
CA PRO A 331 -8.81 10.82 2.20
C PRO A 331 -7.93 11.83 1.43
N ILE A 332 -7.41 11.43 0.27
CA ILE A 332 -6.46 12.23 -0.53
C ILE A 332 -7.05 13.62 -0.82
N THR A 333 -8.24 13.68 -1.42
CA THR A 333 -8.91 14.93 -1.81
C THR A 333 -9.05 15.90 -0.63
N GLY A 334 -9.61 15.42 0.49
CA GLY A 334 -9.83 16.27 1.65
C GLY A 334 -8.53 16.69 2.35
N THR A 335 -7.47 15.89 2.26
CA THR A 335 -6.13 16.24 2.74
C THR A 335 -5.53 17.38 1.91
N PHE A 336 -5.65 17.33 0.59
CA PHE A 336 -5.25 18.44 -0.28
C PHE A 336 -6.08 19.71 -0.04
N MET A 337 -7.37 19.57 0.26
CA MET A 337 -8.21 20.71 0.67
C MET A 337 -7.72 21.33 2.00
N THR A 338 -7.34 20.50 2.98
CA THR A 338 -6.73 20.98 4.23
C THR A 338 -5.39 21.68 3.98
N ALA A 339 -4.52 21.12 3.13
CA ALA A 339 -3.25 21.74 2.77
C ALA A 339 -3.42 23.09 2.08
N LYS A 340 -4.39 23.19 1.16
CA LYS A 340 -4.76 24.45 0.51
C LYS A 340 -5.19 25.49 1.53
N ASP A 341 -6.11 25.13 2.42
CA ASP A 341 -6.62 26.06 3.42
C ASP A 341 -5.53 26.50 4.42
N TYR A 342 -4.61 25.61 4.77
CA TYR A 342 -3.45 25.96 5.58
C TYR A 342 -2.57 27.03 4.93
N TYR A 343 -2.26 26.89 3.63
CA TYR A 343 -1.47 27.89 2.90
C TYR A 343 -2.23 29.22 2.71
N ASP A 344 -3.53 29.16 2.48
CA ASP A 344 -4.36 30.36 2.27
C ASP A 344 -4.77 31.05 3.58
N GLY A 345 -4.51 30.44 4.74
CA GLY A 345 -5.02 30.91 6.03
C GLY A 345 -6.55 30.80 6.14
N ALA A 346 -7.16 29.92 5.36
CA ALA A 346 -8.59 29.64 5.38
C ALA A 346 -8.92 28.55 6.43
N THR A 347 -10.17 28.49 6.86
CA THR A 347 -10.59 27.62 7.97
C THR A 347 -11.66 26.58 7.59
N THR A 348 -12.10 26.54 6.33
CA THR A 348 -13.14 25.63 5.84
C THR A 348 -12.77 24.16 6.06
N ASN A 349 -11.51 23.82 5.78
CA ASN A 349 -10.93 22.48 5.83
C ASN A 349 -9.75 22.37 6.80
N PHE A 350 -9.36 23.47 7.44
CA PHE A 350 -8.25 23.55 8.39
C PHE A 350 -8.67 24.27 9.68
N GLY A 351 -9.17 23.48 10.64
CA GLY A 351 -9.64 23.97 11.93
C GLY A 351 -8.88 23.38 13.11
N THR A 352 -9.49 23.46 14.30
CA THR A 352 -8.90 22.96 15.56
C THR A 352 -8.55 21.47 15.50
N ALA A 353 -9.36 20.67 14.81
CA ALA A 353 -9.16 19.23 14.70
C ALA A 353 -8.03 18.81 13.74
N GLN A 354 -7.53 19.73 12.90
CA GLN A 354 -6.52 19.45 11.85
C GLN A 354 -5.09 19.84 12.27
N GLY A 355 -4.78 19.86 13.58
CA GLY A 355 -3.48 20.28 14.12
C GLY A 355 -3.51 21.67 14.79
N GLY A 356 -4.72 22.19 15.03
CA GLY A 356 -4.92 23.54 15.54
C GLY A 356 -4.85 24.59 14.43
N ALA A 357 -5.61 25.68 14.57
CA ALA A 357 -5.51 26.81 13.65
C ALA A 357 -4.09 27.40 13.75
N GLN A 358 -3.26 27.12 12.75
CA GLN A 358 -1.94 27.72 12.61
C GLN A 358 -2.04 28.96 11.74
N THR A 359 -1.13 29.90 11.96
CA THR A 359 -0.95 30.99 10.99
C THR A 359 -0.46 30.41 9.67
N ALA A 360 -0.98 30.94 8.57
CA ALA A 360 -0.46 30.62 7.25
C ALA A 360 1.05 30.90 7.22
N PRO A 361 1.86 30.01 6.61
CA PRO A 361 3.28 30.25 6.50
C PRO A 361 3.53 31.54 5.72
N ALA A 362 4.53 32.32 6.15
CA ALA A 362 4.86 33.56 5.47
C ALA A 362 5.18 33.29 4.00
N ASN A 363 4.61 34.09 3.09
CA ASN A 363 4.85 33.96 1.66
C ASN A 363 6.34 34.25 1.38
N SER A 364 7.10 33.17 1.14
CA SER A 364 8.56 33.19 1.15
C SER A 364 9.15 32.99 -0.25
N CYS A 365 8.35 33.13 -1.33
CA CYS A 365 8.84 33.32 -2.71
C CYS A 365 7.69 33.46 -3.74
N GLY A 366 6.45 33.73 -3.32
CA GLY A 366 5.26 33.76 -4.19
C GLY A 366 4.76 32.38 -4.63
N LYS A 367 5.33 31.29 -4.10
CA LYS A 367 5.00 29.90 -4.45
C LYS A 367 5.05 29.01 -3.22
N ASP A 368 3.99 28.24 -3.02
CA ASP A 368 3.90 27.18 -2.02
C ASP A 368 3.81 25.82 -2.73
N PHE A 369 4.50 24.83 -2.20
CA PHE A 369 4.58 23.50 -2.80
C PHE A 369 4.06 22.43 -1.84
N VAL A 370 3.49 21.39 -2.44
CA VAL A 370 3.13 20.16 -1.76
C VAL A 370 3.90 19.02 -2.40
N VAL A 371 4.52 18.18 -1.59
CA VAL A 371 5.13 16.92 -2.02
C VAL A 371 4.32 15.80 -1.39
N PHE A 372 3.64 15.01 -2.21
CA PHE A 372 2.80 13.92 -1.75
C PHE A 372 3.53 12.57 -1.84
N LEU A 373 3.72 11.95 -0.69
CA LEU A 373 4.28 10.61 -0.54
C LEU A 373 3.11 9.63 -0.43
N THR A 374 2.66 9.13 -1.58
CA THR A 374 1.51 8.23 -1.71
C THR A 374 1.83 6.78 -1.34
N ASN A 375 0.79 6.02 -0.97
CA ASN A 375 0.83 4.56 -0.80
C ASN A 375 0.80 3.79 -2.15
N GLY A 376 0.80 4.50 -3.28
CA GLY A 376 0.77 3.92 -4.63
C GLY A 376 -0.60 3.40 -5.05
N LEU A 377 -1.64 3.63 -4.24
CA LEU A 377 -3.03 3.42 -4.62
C LEU A 377 -3.56 4.65 -5.40
N PRO A 378 -4.42 4.44 -6.41
CA PRO A 378 -4.98 5.51 -7.23
C PRO A 378 -5.91 6.46 -6.47
#